data_AF-A0A8T2KQK6-F1
#
_entry.id   AF-A0A8T2KQK6-F1
#
_cell.length_a   1.000
_cell.length_b   1.000
_cell.length_c   1.000
_cell.angle_alpha   90.00
_cell.angle_beta   90.00
_cell.angle_gamma   90.00
#
_symmetry.space_group_name_H-M   'P 1'
#
loop_
_entity.id
_entity.type
_entity.pdbx_description
1 polymer ?
#
loop_
_entity_poly.entity_id
_entity_poly.type
_entity_poly.pdbx_seq_one_letter_code
_entity_poly.pdbx_strand_id
1 'polypeptide(L)'
;MADVPSVGEVLQKVLENLNAEDLQVLQKRLVPGVKPEVGVVVGSTVQVTVREVVQAYGEKDAVEVLEKNLKTMNHSYLAQSLSGIKGSLHPEVPYEQVLYEGLQNTTIITVHGQAKDDDEKFHINLYKGSDIAFHFNPRFNQDGKQVLVRNSLIRDVWGPEETDLSSPFPFTPGNAFEVKILCTDADYRVKVDKKPLLNFTHRIKEMNQIRKLSVNGVLLDRVTISPLPLWITTPSTYVLNDVISGKKTITIPLHVKPNAKKFTIDVMKDEDILFHFKPYFSDGGKERVIVRNSLIGGVWGSEERETPSFSFEHGKSYLVKILCTDKEFKVYSGNAHLLNFTYRGFDITTINKITVLHDVITWDIRVE
;
A
#
# COMPACT_ATOMS: atom_id res chain seq x y z
N MET A 1 -11.53 -0.84 20.18
CA MET A 1 -11.78 -1.39 18.83
C MET A 1 -11.70 -0.20 17.89
N ALA A 2 -10.85 -0.24 16.87
CA ALA A 2 -10.91 0.80 15.83
C ALA A 2 -12.05 0.38 14.89
N ASP A 3 -13.02 1.27 14.71
CA ASP A 3 -14.18 1.01 13.85
C ASP A 3 -13.75 0.68 12.43
N VAL A 4 -14.45 -0.27 11.83
CA VAL A 4 -14.32 -0.55 10.39
C VAL A 4 -14.81 0.69 9.66
N PRO A 5 -13.99 1.29 8.78
CA PRO A 5 -14.45 2.46 8.04
C PRO A 5 -15.64 2.08 7.17
N SER A 6 -16.74 2.79 7.35
CA SER A 6 -17.95 2.70 6.52
C SER A 6 -17.61 2.88 5.04
N VAL A 7 -18.47 2.38 4.14
CA VAL A 7 -18.31 2.57 2.70
C VAL A 7 -18.13 4.06 2.38
N GLY A 8 -18.87 4.93 3.05
CA GLY A 8 -18.70 6.39 2.96
C GLY A 8 -17.28 6.86 3.30
N GLU A 9 -16.68 6.40 4.38
CA GLU A 9 -15.29 6.77 4.75
C GLU A 9 -14.26 6.26 3.75
N VAL A 10 -14.50 5.09 3.15
CA VAL A 10 -13.60 4.56 2.12
C VAL A 10 -13.74 5.31 0.80
N LEU A 11 -14.97 5.58 0.36
CA LEU A 11 -15.25 6.44 -0.80
C LEU A 11 -14.63 7.82 -0.62
N GLN A 12 -14.74 8.39 0.58
CA GLN A 12 -14.15 9.69 0.92
C GLN A 12 -12.64 9.66 0.74
N LYS A 13 -11.94 8.67 1.32
CA LYS A 13 -10.49 8.52 1.17
C LYS A 13 -10.06 8.34 -0.28
N VAL A 14 -10.83 7.62 -1.08
CA VAL A 14 -10.52 7.45 -2.52
C VAL A 14 -10.69 8.77 -3.26
N LEU A 15 -11.80 9.48 -3.03
CA LEU A 15 -12.08 10.74 -3.72
C LEU A 15 -11.23 11.92 -3.22
N GLU A 16 -10.66 11.86 -2.01
CA GLU A 16 -9.64 12.80 -1.50
C GLU A 16 -8.36 12.81 -2.35
N ASN A 17 -8.15 11.79 -3.19
CA ASN A 17 -7.03 11.75 -4.13
C ASN A 17 -7.32 12.46 -5.48
N LEU A 18 -8.53 12.98 -5.69
CA LEU A 18 -8.84 13.84 -6.83
C LEU A 18 -8.41 15.27 -6.52
N ASN A 19 -7.88 15.98 -7.53
CA ASN A 19 -7.72 17.42 -7.42
C ASN A 19 -9.09 18.12 -7.55
N ALA A 20 -9.16 19.42 -7.25
CA ALA A 20 -10.41 20.18 -7.26
C ALA A 20 -11.09 20.22 -8.64
N GLU A 21 -10.32 20.23 -9.74
CA GLU A 21 -10.84 20.24 -11.10
C GLU A 21 -11.46 18.89 -11.47
N ASP A 22 -10.75 17.79 -11.19
CA ASP A 22 -11.25 16.43 -11.39
C ASP A 22 -12.47 16.13 -10.51
N LEU A 23 -12.50 16.62 -9.27
CA LEU A 23 -13.67 16.49 -8.39
C LEU A 23 -14.89 17.22 -8.98
N GLN A 24 -14.71 18.42 -9.53
CA GLN A 24 -15.79 19.14 -10.22
C GLN A 24 -16.23 18.42 -11.50
N VAL A 25 -15.31 17.84 -12.27
CA VAL A 25 -15.64 17.04 -13.46
C VAL A 25 -16.41 15.78 -13.06
N LEU A 26 -16.01 15.10 -11.99
CA LEU A 26 -16.73 13.95 -11.43
C LEU A 26 -18.14 14.35 -11.00
N GLN A 27 -18.29 15.42 -10.22
CA GLN A 27 -19.57 15.96 -9.77
C GLN A 27 -20.52 16.28 -10.93
N LYS A 28 -20.00 16.84 -12.03
CA LYS A 28 -20.79 17.12 -13.24
C LYS A 28 -21.22 15.87 -14.01
N ARG A 29 -20.46 14.77 -13.89
CA ARG A 29 -20.77 13.47 -14.53
C ARG A 29 -21.70 12.59 -13.70
N LEU A 30 -21.73 12.82 -12.38
CA LEU A 30 -22.70 12.25 -11.47
C LEU A 30 -24.05 12.96 -11.69
N VAL A 31 -24.77 12.55 -12.75
CA VAL A 31 -26.24 12.60 -12.97
C VAL A 31 -26.57 12.64 -14.47
N PRO A 32 -27.38 11.68 -14.97
CA PRO A 32 -28.54 12.06 -15.79
C PRO A 32 -29.82 11.31 -15.36
N GLY A 33 -30.76 12.04 -14.75
CA GLY A 33 -32.21 11.77 -14.81
C GLY A 33 -32.89 11.02 -13.65
N VAL A 34 -33.27 11.73 -12.57
CA VAL A 34 -34.64 11.87 -12.01
C VAL A 34 -34.72 13.15 -11.14
N LYS A 35 -35.15 14.27 -11.77
CA LYS A 35 -35.96 15.47 -11.35
C LYS A 35 -35.89 16.11 -9.93
N PRO A 36 -36.42 17.33 -9.75
CA PRO A 36 -36.03 18.67 -10.24
C PRO A 36 -35.67 19.63 -9.06
N GLU A 37 -34.97 20.73 -9.35
CA GLU A 37 -34.80 21.88 -8.44
C GLU A 37 -34.25 21.61 -7.02
N VAL A 38 -32.99 21.19 -6.91
CA VAL A 38 -32.16 21.67 -5.79
C VAL A 38 -30.87 22.17 -6.39
N GLY A 39 -30.60 23.46 -6.21
CA GLY A 39 -29.51 24.18 -6.86
C GLY A 39 -28.16 23.48 -6.67
N VAL A 40 -27.42 23.37 -7.77
CA VAL A 40 -26.03 22.91 -7.78
C VAL A 40 -25.24 23.80 -6.82
N VAL A 41 -24.88 23.26 -5.65
CA VAL A 41 -23.97 23.94 -4.72
C VAL A 41 -22.57 23.82 -5.29
N VAL A 42 -22.15 24.86 -6.02
CA VAL A 42 -20.76 25.02 -6.46
C VAL A 42 -19.88 25.17 -5.21
N GLY A 43 -19.01 24.19 -4.97
CA GLY A 43 -18.09 24.17 -3.83
C GLY A 43 -18.32 23.05 -2.80
N SER A 44 -19.05 21.99 -3.13
CA SER A 44 -19.22 20.84 -2.24
C SER A 44 -17.89 20.09 -2.02
N THR A 45 -17.55 19.85 -0.75
CA THR A 45 -16.35 19.10 -0.35
C THR A 45 -16.46 17.63 -0.76
N VAL A 46 -15.35 16.88 -0.74
CA VAL A 46 -15.35 15.42 -0.98
C VAL A 46 -16.38 14.71 -0.10
N GLN A 47 -16.48 15.11 1.18
CA GLN A 47 -17.48 14.59 2.11
C GLN A 47 -18.93 14.80 1.68
N VAL A 48 -19.26 15.97 1.11
CA VAL A 48 -20.61 16.25 0.61
C VAL A 48 -20.89 15.40 -0.63
N THR A 49 -19.91 15.31 -1.54
CA THR A 49 -20.01 14.49 -2.77
C THR A 49 -20.29 13.02 -2.45
N VAL A 50 -19.54 12.44 -1.51
CA VAL A 50 -19.75 11.04 -1.09
C VAL A 50 -21.14 10.84 -0.49
N ARG A 51 -21.57 11.75 0.41
CA ARG A 51 -22.88 11.67 1.04
C ARG A 51 -24.01 11.70 0.01
N GLU A 52 -23.93 12.61 -0.95
CA GLU A 52 -24.94 12.76 -2.01
C GLU A 52 -24.98 11.53 -2.93
N VAL A 53 -23.84 10.99 -3.33
CA VAL A 53 -23.76 9.78 -4.17
C VAL A 53 -24.29 8.55 -3.42
N VAL A 54 -23.92 8.36 -2.15
CA VAL A 54 -24.41 7.24 -1.34
C VAL A 54 -25.92 7.37 -1.08
N GLN A 55 -26.42 8.59 -0.82
CA GLN A 55 -27.85 8.83 -0.61
C GLN A 55 -28.68 8.62 -1.91
N ALA A 56 -28.12 8.97 -3.07
CA ALA A 56 -28.82 8.87 -4.34
C ALA A 56 -28.84 7.45 -4.94
N TYR A 57 -27.73 6.70 -4.78
CA TYR A 57 -27.54 5.40 -5.44
C TYR A 57 -27.50 4.22 -4.46
N GLY A 58 -27.31 4.44 -3.16
CA GLY A 58 -27.00 3.39 -2.20
C GLY A 58 -25.52 2.97 -2.25
N GLU A 59 -24.98 2.39 -1.17
CA GLU A 59 -23.54 2.15 -1.00
C GLU A 59 -22.92 1.28 -2.10
N LYS A 60 -23.59 0.19 -2.49
CA LYS A 60 -23.11 -0.75 -3.52
C LYS A 60 -23.03 -0.06 -4.89
N ASP A 61 -24.10 0.60 -5.31
CA ASP A 61 -24.17 1.20 -6.64
C ASP A 61 -23.36 2.51 -6.69
N ALA A 62 -23.17 3.20 -5.56
CA ALA A 62 -22.26 4.33 -5.43
C ALA A 62 -20.81 3.95 -5.79
N VAL A 63 -20.32 2.80 -5.30
CA VAL A 63 -18.98 2.29 -5.64
C VAL A 63 -18.88 2.02 -7.14
N GLU A 64 -19.90 1.41 -7.76
CA GLU A 64 -19.95 1.11 -9.19
C GLU A 64 -19.96 2.37 -10.07
N VAL A 65 -20.82 3.33 -9.72
CA VAL A 65 -20.97 4.59 -10.45
C VAL A 65 -19.67 5.40 -10.36
N LEU A 66 -19.06 5.49 -9.18
CA LEU A 66 -17.79 6.18 -8.98
C LEU A 66 -16.65 5.47 -9.71
N GLU A 67 -16.56 4.14 -9.65
CA GLU A 67 -15.56 3.36 -10.38
C GLU A 67 -15.63 3.63 -11.88
N LYS A 68 -16.84 3.51 -12.46
CA LYS A 68 -17.05 3.71 -13.90
C LYS A 68 -16.68 5.12 -14.32
N ASN A 69 -17.10 6.13 -13.54
CA ASN A 69 -16.75 7.52 -13.84
C ASN A 69 -15.24 7.76 -13.71
N LEU A 70 -14.59 7.24 -12.68
CA LEU A 70 -13.13 7.33 -12.50
C LEU A 70 -12.38 6.66 -13.66
N LYS A 71 -12.81 5.49 -14.17
CA LYS A 71 -12.23 4.89 -15.39
C LYS A 71 -12.37 5.81 -16.60
N THR A 72 -13.55 6.39 -16.82
CA THR A 72 -13.80 7.31 -17.94
C THR A 72 -13.10 8.67 -17.82
N MET A 73 -12.56 8.97 -16.65
CA MET A 73 -11.74 10.16 -16.37
C MET A 73 -10.24 9.84 -16.38
N ASN A 74 -9.84 8.65 -16.87
CA ASN A 74 -8.46 8.16 -16.85
C ASN A 74 -7.87 7.98 -15.42
N HIS A 75 -8.72 7.89 -14.40
CA HIS A 75 -8.35 7.48 -13.04
C HIS A 75 -8.56 5.97 -12.84
N SER A 76 -8.07 5.15 -13.77
CA SER A 76 -8.19 3.69 -13.71
C SER A 76 -7.66 3.08 -12.42
N TYR A 77 -6.69 3.75 -11.77
CA TYR A 77 -6.15 3.36 -10.48
C TYR A 77 -7.10 3.62 -9.31
N LEU A 78 -7.74 4.81 -9.23
CA LEU A 78 -8.74 5.09 -8.19
C LEU A 78 -9.99 4.22 -8.38
N ALA A 79 -10.36 3.98 -9.64
CA ALA A 79 -11.38 3.01 -9.97
C ALA A 79 -10.99 1.58 -9.52
N GLN A 80 -9.73 1.19 -9.65
CA GLN A 80 -9.26 -0.10 -9.16
C GLN A 80 -9.28 -0.18 -7.62
N SER A 81 -8.99 0.93 -6.91
CA SER A 81 -9.19 1.03 -5.46
C SER A 81 -10.65 0.79 -5.06
N LEU A 82 -11.60 1.32 -5.85
CA LEU A 82 -13.03 1.03 -5.69
C LEU A 82 -13.39 -0.41 -6.06
N SER A 83 -12.75 -1.00 -7.07
CA SER A 83 -12.96 -2.41 -7.43
C SER A 83 -12.49 -3.39 -6.34
N GLY A 84 -11.48 -3.02 -5.54
CA GLY A 84 -11.08 -3.77 -4.35
C GLY A 84 -12.09 -3.70 -3.20
N ILE A 85 -13.00 -2.72 -3.24
CA ILE A 85 -14.09 -2.48 -2.29
C ILE A 85 -15.41 -3.07 -2.80
N LYS A 86 -15.57 -3.30 -4.12
CA LYS A 86 -16.74 -4.02 -4.67
C LYS A 86 -16.98 -5.38 -4.01
N GLY A 87 -15.89 -6.05 -3.60
CA GLY A 87 -15.93 -7.29 -2.84
C GLY A 87 -15.92 -7.10 -1.31
N SER A 88 -15.96 -5.89 -0.76
CA SER A 88 -15.81 -5.66 0.69
C SER A 88 -17.14 -5.62 1.46
N LEU A 89 -18.14 -6.39 1.03
CA LEU A 89 -19.02 -7.02 2.02
C LEU A 89 -18.56 -8.46 2.29
N HIS A 90 -17.98 -9.15 1.30
CA HIS A 90 -17.29 -10.44 1.45
C HIS A 90 -16.30 -10.65 0.29
N PRO A 91 -14.96 -10.66 0.50
CA PRO A 91 -14.02 -10.80 -0.60
C PRO A 91 -14.25 -12.11 -1.36
N GLU A 92 -14.18 -12.06 -2.70
CA GLU A 92 -14.42 -13.25 -3.52
C GLU A 92 -13.40 -14.35 -3.23
N VAL A 93 -13.87 -15.60 -3.24
CA VAL A 93 -13.09 -16.80 -2.93
C VAL A 93 -13.02 -17.68 -4.19
N PRO A 94 -11.82 -18.11 -4.65
CA PRO A 94 -10.53 -18.05 -3.96
C PRO A 94 -9.98 -16.61 -3.88
N TYR A 95 -9.63 -16.21 -2.67
CA TYR A 95 -8.96 -14.94 -2.43
C TYR A 95 -7.47 -15.15 -2.68
N GLU A 96 -6.84 -14.22 -3.41
CA GLU A 96 -5.40 -14.18 -3.59
C GLU A 96 -4.87 -12.78 -3.33
N GLN A 97 -3.74 -12.70 -2.64
CA GLN A 97 -3.07 -11.45 -2.33
C GLN A 97 -1.56 -11.57 -2.55
N VAL A 98 -1.00 -10.63 -3.30
CA VAL A 98 0.44 -10.50 -3.51
C VAL A 98 1.10 -9.83 -2.30
N LEU A 99 2.19 -10.41 -1.81
CA LEU A 99 3.04 -9.90 -0.75
C LEU A 99 4.34 -9.39 -1.39
N TYR A 100 4.39 -8.10 -1.75
CA TYR A 100 5.46 -7.54 -2.59
C TYR A 100 6.86 -7.62 -1.98
N GLU A 101 6.98 -7.47 -0.66
CA GLU A 101 8.27 -7.60 0.05
C GLU A 101 8.49 -9.02 0.60
N GLY A 102 7.58 -9.94 0.27
CA GLY A 102 7.46 -11.22 0.93
C GLY A 102 7.11 -11.09 2.42
N LEU A 103 7.25 -12.18 3.16
CA LEU A 103 7.07 -12.16 4.60
C LEU A 103 8.33 -11.63 5.29
N GLN A 104 8.13 -10.77 6.28
CA GLN A 104 9.16 -10.26 7.17
C GLN A 104 8.98 -10.83 8.57
N ASN A 105 10.04 -10.81 9.39
CA ASN A 105 9.89 -11.09 10.81
C ASN A 105 8.81 -10.17 11.40
N THR A 106 7.97 -10.71 12.27
CA THR A 106 6.83 -10.04 12.90
C THR A 106 5.64 -9.72 11.99
N THR A 107 5.65 -10.17 10.72
CA THR A 107 4.48 -10.05 9.84
C THR A 107 3.30 -10.80 10.46
N ILE A 108 2.15 -10.13 10.60
CA ILE A 108 0.91 -10.73 11.08
C ILE A 108 -0.11 -10.72 9.96
N ILE A 109 -0.57 -11.89 9.56
CA ILE A 109 -1.71 -12.06 8.65
C ILE A 109 -2.94 -12.38 9.50
N THR A 110 -4.00 -11.60 9.36
CA THR A 110 -5.28 -11.86 10.04
C THR A 110 -6.37 -12.11 8.99
N VAL A 111 -7.05 -13.24 9.10
CA VAL A 111 -8.15 -13.65 8.22
C VAL A 111 -9.42 -13.75 9.06
N HIS A 112 -10.39 -12.92 8.75
CA HIS A 112 -11.75 -13.00 9.25
C HIS A 112 -12.64 -13.63 8.18
N GLY A 113 -13.39 -14.65 8.55
CA GLY A 113 -14.32 -15.30 7.64
C GLY A 113 -15.23 -16.26 8.37
N GLN A 114 -16.03 -17.00 7.60
CA GLN A 114 -16.96 -18.01 8.08
C GLN A 114 -16.71 -19.30 7.29
N ALA A 115 -16.64 -20.42 7.99
CA ALA A 115 -16.58 -21.73 7.32
C ALA A 115 -17.89 -21.97 6.57
N LYS A 116 -17.85 -22.41 5.31
CA LYS A 116 -19.08 -22.75 4.59
C LYS A 116 -19.70 -24.02 5.17
N ASP A 117 -21.03 -24.07 5.22
CA ASP A 117 -21.78 -25.21 5.78
C ASP A 117 -21.57 -26.52 5.00
N ASP A 118 -21.46 -26.42 3.67
CA ASP A 118 -21.39 -27.58 2.77
C ASP A 118 -19.95 -27.95 2.35
N ASP A 119 -18.92 -27.21 2.77
CA ASP A 119 -17.52 -27.54 2.45
C ASP A 119 -16.94 -28.51 3.48
N GLU A 120 -16.28 -29.57 3.00
CA GLU A 120 -15.59 -30.53 3.87
C GLU A 120 -14.31 -29.95 4.48
N LYS A 121 -13.78 -28.86 3.91
CA LYS A 121 -12.51 -28.24 4.31
C LYS A 121 -12.36 -26.83 3.77
N PHE A 122 -11.46 -26.07 4.39
CA PHE A 122 -10.98 -24.81 3.84
C PHE A 122 -9.46 -24.71 3.99
N HIS A 123 -8.81 -23.78 3.28
CA HIS A 123 -7.38 -23.59 3.47
C HIS A 123 -6.91 -22.15 3.33
N ILE A 124 -5.81 -21.88 4.04
CA ILE A 124 -5.00 -20.67 3.91
C ILE A 124 -3.59 -21.11 3.48
N ASN A 125 -3.12 -20.62 2.34
CA ASN A 125 -1.82 -20.98 1.77
C ASN A 125 -0.90 -19.77 1.66
N LEU A 126 0.37 -19.96 2.01
CA LEU A 126 1.46 -19.01 1.76
C LEU A 126 2.43 -19.61 0.75
N TYR A 127 2.68 -18.92 -0.37
CA TYR A 127 3.44 -19.45 -1.50
C TYR A 127 4.77 -18.75 -1.72
N LYS A 128 5.77 -19.54 -2.12
CA LYS A 128 7.03 -19.11 -2.75
C LYS A 128 7.04 -19.59 -4.20
N GLY A 129 6.70 -18.72 -5.15
CA GLY A 129 6.49 -19.14 -6.53
C GLY A 129 5.35 -20.15 -6.62
N SER A 130 5.62 -21.36 -7.12
CA SER A 130 4.66 -22.48 -7.16
C SER A 130 4.62 -23.31 -5.87
N ASP A 131 5.64 -23.23 -5.01
CA ASP A 131 5.71 -24.00 -3.77
C ASP A 131 4.76 -23.41 -2.70
N ILE A 132 4.14 -24.27 -1.90
CA ILE A 132 3.37 -23.87 -0.70
C ILE A 132 4.29 -23.97 0.50
N ALA A 133 4.75 -22.83 1.01
CA ALA A 133 5.57 -22.75 2.20
C ALA A 133 4.79 -23.14 3.47
N PHE A 134 3.54 -22.71 3.56
CA PHE A 134 2.64 -23.05 4.66
C PHE A 134 1.24 -23.31 4.13
N HIS A 135 0.77 -24.54 4.30
CA HIS A 135 -0.59 -24.98 4.05
C HIS A 135 -1.29 -25.11 5.40
N PHE A 136 -2.31 -24.29 5.67
CA PHE A 136 -3.17 -24.41 6.84
C PHE A 136 -4.53 -24.91 6.38
N ASN A 137 -4.90 -26.16 6.72
CA ASN A 137 -6.08 -26.82 6.16
C ASN A 137 -6.94 -27.51 7.22
N PRO A 138 -7.90 -26.79 7.82
CA PRO A 138 -8.98 -27.39 8.59
C PRO A 138 -9.88 -28.25 7.71
N ARG A 139 -10.13 -29.48 8.15
CA ARG A 139 -11.02 -30.47 7.54
C ARG A 139 -12.07 -30.83 8.58
N PHE A 140 -13.35 -30.64 8.24
CA PHE A 140 -14.46 -30.84 9.18
C PHE A 140 -14.84 -32.31 9.34
N ASN A 141 -14.54 -33.12 8.34
CA ASN A 141 -14.74 -34.57 8.38
C ASN A 141 -13.65 -35.29 7.58
N GLN A 142 -12.74 -35.93 8.28
CA GLN A 142 -11.79 -36.89 7.74
C GLN A 142 -11.97 -38.19 8.54
N ASP A 143 -12.59 -39.19 7.93
CA ASP A 143 -12.91 -40.49 8.55
C ASP A 143 -13.70 -40.35 9.88
N GLY A 144 -14.66 -39.44 9.91
CA GLY A 144 -15.50 -39.16 11.08
C GLY A 144 -14.86 -38.25 12.13
N LYS A 145 -13.73 -37.62 11.84
CA LYS A 145 -13.00 -36.74 12.77
C LYS A 145 -12.70 -35.38 12.16
N GLN A 146 -12.73 -34.35 12.99
CA GLN A 146 -12.21 -33.02 12.65
C GLN A 146 -10.68 -33.03 12.77
N VAL A 147 -10.00 -32.57 11.73
CA VAL A 147 -8.53 -32.57 11.66
C VAL A 147 -8.07 -31.25 11.05
N LEU A 148 -7.03 -30.64 11.64
CA LEU A 148 -6.36 -29.50 11.04
C LEU A 148 -4.97 -29.95 10.57
N VAL A 149 -4.79 -30.00 9.25
CA VAL A 149 -3.51 -30.35 8.65
C VAL A 149 -2.66 -29.12 8.44
N ARG A 150 -1.39 -29.17 8.86
CA ARG A 150 -0.34 -28.28 8.35
C ARG A 150 0.66 -29.06 7.51
N ASN A 151 1.09 -28.45 6.41
CA ASN A 151 2.10 -29.06 5.55
C ASN A 151 2.81 -27.99 4.67
N SER A 152 3.77 -28.45 3.87
CA SER A 152 4.37 -27.69 2.78
C SER A 152 4.38 -28.54 1.51
N LEU A 153 4.19 -27.91 0.36
CA LEU A 153 4.33 -28.51 -0.97
C LEU A 153 5.59 -27.92 -1.61
N ILE A 154 6.60 -28.75 -1.85
CA ILE A 154 7.89 -28.31 -2.41
C ILE A 154 8.17 -29.13 -3.66
N ARG A 155 8.29 -28.46 -4.81
CA ARG A 155 8.47 -29.12 -6.12
C ARG A 155 7.39 -30.17 -6.39
N ASP A 156 6.15 -29.78 -6.15
CA ASP A 156 4.94 -30.62 -6.32
C ASP A 156 4.90 -31.89 -5.43
N VAL A 157 5.73 -31.96 -4.38
CA VAL A 157 5.72 -33.06 -3.41
C VAL A 157 5.31 -32.55 -2.03
N TRP A 158 4.24 -33.13 -1.48
CA TRP A 158 3.81 -32.85 -0.11
C TRP A 158 4.80 -33.44 0.89
N GLY A 159 5.15 -32.66 1.91
CA GLY A 159 5.91 -33.17 3.04
C GLY A 159 5.07 -34.02 4.00
N PRO A 160 5.62 -34.38 5.17
CA PRO A 160 4.85 -35.02 6.23
C PRO A 160 3.77 -34.08 6.78
N GLU A 161 2.54 -34.58 6.94
CA GLU A 161 1.45 -33.82 7.58
C GLU A 161 1.71 -33.65 9.08
N GLU A 162 1.40 -32.47 9.62
CA GLU A 162 1.35 -32.22 11.07
C GLU A 162 -0.11 -31.94 11.48
N THR A 163 -0.59 -32.60 12.53
CA THR A 163 -2.01 -32.53 12.97
C THR A 163 -2.19 -32.26 14.46
N ASP A 164 -1.09 -32.13 15.22
CA ASP A 164 -1.11 -31.82 16.64
C ASP A 164 -1.59 -30.39 16.92
N LEU A 165 -2.43 -30.18 17.92
CA LEU A 165 -2.94 -28.85 18.27
C LEU A 165 -2.72 -28.59 19.77
N SER A 166 -2.36 -27.36 20.13
CA SER A 166 -2.25 -26.95 21.55
C SER A 166 -3.62 -26.73 22.21
N SER A 167 -4.70 -26.68 21.41
CA SER A 167 -6.08 -26.53 21.85
C SER A 167 -7.02 -27.37 20.98
N PRO A 168 -8.28 -27.60 21.40
CA PRO A 168 -9.26 -28.29 20.57
C PRO A 168 -9.45 -27.67 19.17
N PHE A 169 -9.96 -28.46 18.23
CA PHE A 169 -10.30 -28.00 16.89
C PHE A 169 -11.26 -26.80 16.96
N PRO A 170 -10.89 -25.62 16.42
CA PRO A 170 -11.58 -24.38 16.75
C PRO A 170 -12.66 -23.97 15.75
N PHE A 171 -12.87 -24.73 14.68
CA PHE A 171 -13.79 -24.35 13.60
C PHE A 171 -15.08 -25.16 13.66
N THR A 172 -16.19 -24.48 13.35
CA THR A 172 -17.51 -25.10 13.15
C THR A 172 -18.05 -24.61 11.82
N PRO A 173 -18.55 -25.47 10.93
CA PRO A 173 -19.25 -25.05 9.71
C PRO A 173 -20.34 -24.03 10.05
N GLY A 174 -20.45 -22.97 9.25
CA GLY A 174 -21.43 -21.90 9.46
C GLY A 174 -21.03 -20.87 10.51
N ASN A 175 -19.95 -21.07 11.27
CA ASN A 175 -19.51 -20.10 12.26
C ASN A 175 -18.38 -19.20 11.74
N ALA A 176 -18.42 -17.94 12.19
CA ALA A 176 -17.35 -16.98 11.96
C ALA A 176 -16.11 -17.33 12.79
N PHE A 177 -14.94 -16.95 12.29
CA PHE A 177 -13.64 -17.13 12.94
C PHE A 177 -12.69 -15.95 12.65
N GLU A 178 -11.71 -15.75 13.53
CA GLU A 178 -10.49 -14.98 13.27
C GLU A 178 -9.27 -15.91 13.30
N VAL A 179 -8.59 -16.11 12.17
CA VAL A 179 -7.26 -16.74 12.13
C VAL A 179 -6.19 -15.66 12.12
N LYS A 180 -5.24 -15.73 13.05
CA LYS A 180 -4.08 -14.83 13.10
C LYS A 180 -2.79 -15.63 12.99
N ILE A 181 -2.00 -15.36 11.96
CA ILE A 181 -0.72 -16.01 11.68
C ILE A 181 0.39 -14.99 11.92
N LEU A 182 1.16 -15.16 12.99
CA LEU A 182 2.39 -14.42 13.23
C LEU A 182 3.55 -15.16 12.55
N CYS A 183 4.23 -14.49 11.64
CA CYS A 183 5.42 -14.98 10.97
C CYS A 183 6.65 -14.51 11.75
N THR A 184 7.44 -15.46 12.27
CA THR A 184 8.71 -15.18 12.95
C THR A 184 9.87 -15.71 12.11
N ASP A 185 11.12 -15.41 12.49
CA ASP A 185 12.30 -15.98 11.80
C ASP A 185 12.39 -17.53 11.89
N ALA A 186 11.68 -18.15 12.84
CA ALA A 186 11.77 -19.59 13.10
C ALA A 186 10.53 -20.37 12.66
N ASP A 187 9.35 -19.79 12.81
CA ASP A 187 8.07 -20.48 12.67
C ASP A 187 6.91 -19.54 12.30
N TYR A 188 5.80 -20.14 11.88
CA TYR A 188 4.47 -19.51 11.91
C TYR A 188 3.78 -19.87 13.21
N ARG A 189 3.22 -18.88 13.91
CA ARG A 189 2.45 -19.08 15.13
C ARG A 189 1.02 -18.67 14.88
N VAL A 190 0.09 -19.61 15.07
CA VAL A 190 -1.32 -19.41 14.74
C VAL A 190 -2.15 -19.30 16.01
N LYS A 191 -3.01 -18.27 16.02
CA LYS A 191 -4.10 -18.13 16.98
C LYS A 191 -5.42 -18.17 16.23
N VAL A 192 -6.44 -18.79 16.83
CA VAL A 192 -7.82 -18.72 16.35
C VAL A 192 -8.68 -18.17 17.47
N ASP A 193 -9.46 -17.12 17.17
CA ASP A 193 -10.31 -16.42 18.13
C ASP A 193 -9.57 -16.08 19.43
N LYS A 194 -8.39 -15.47 19.26
CA LYS A 194 -7.45 -15.04 20.32
C LYS A 194 -6.79 -16.20 21.10
N LYS A 195 -7.14 -17.45 20.88
CA LYS A 195 -6.55 -18.62 21.53
C LYS A 195 -5.37 -19.18 20.72
N PRO A 196 -4.20 -19.43 21.33
CA PRO A 196 -3.12 -20.16 20.68
C PRO A 196 -3.55 -21.55 20.22
N LEU A 197 -3.22 -21.89 18.97
CA LEU A 197 -3.65 -23.14 18.35
C LEU A 197 -2.48 -24.06 17.97
N LEU A 198 -1.45 -23.51 17.32
CA LEU A 198 -0.30 -24.28 16.84
C LEU A 198 0.87 -23.38 16.47
N ASN A 199 2.05 -24.01 16.36
CA ASN A 199 3.22 -23.46 15.69
C ASN A 199 3.60 -24.38 14.52
N PHE A 200 4.14 -23.84 13.43
CA PHE A 200 4.67 -24.60 12.30
C PHE A 200 6.06 -24.09 11.93
N THR A 201 7.08 -24.92 12.13
CA THR A 201 8.47 -24.55 11.82
C THR A 201 8.67 -24.41 10.32
N HIS A 202 9.43 -23.39 9.91
CA HIS A 202 9.68 -23.12 8.49
C HIS A 202 10.39 -24.28 7.79
N ARG A 203 9.72 -24.88 6.79
CA ARG A 203 10.34 -25.81 5.84
C ARG A 203 10.99 -25.09 4.65
N ILE A 204 10.47 -23.91 4.30
CA ILE A 204 11.06 -22.94 3.37
C ILE A 204 11.52 -21.73 4.19
N LYS A 205 12.83 -21.46 4.21
CA LYS A 205 13.43 -20.43 5.09
C LYS A 205 13.51 -19.05 4.46
N GLU A 206 13.41 -18.93 3.14
CA GLU A 206 13.48 -17.63 2.44
C GLU A 206 12.14 -16.89 2.54
N MET A 207 11.80 -16.40 3.75
CA MET A 207 10.52 -15.73 4.03
C MET A 207 10.23 -14.55 3.09
N ASN A 208 11.26 -13.77 2.74
CA ASN A 208 11.17 -12.68 1.78
C ASN A 208 10.79 -13.12 0.35
N GLN A 209 10.85 -14.42 0.05
CA GLN A 209 10.41 -15.01 -1.21
C GLN A 209 9.00 -15.61 -1.13
N ILE A 210 8.37 -15.62 0.04
CA ILE A 210 6.98 -16.03 0.23
C ILE A 210 6.07 -14.86 -0.10
N ARG A 211 5.56 -14.82 -1.34
CA ARG A 211 5.03 -13.62 -1.99
C ARG A 211 3.56 -13.69 -2.38
N LYS A 212 2.86 -14.77 -2.02
CA LYS A 212 1.41 -14.87 -2.27
C LYS A 212 0.71 -15.52 -1.09
N LEU A 213 -0.38 -14.92 -0.67
CA LEU A 213 -1.37 -15.48 0.24
C LEU A 213 -2.57 -15.93 -0.59
N SER A 214 -3.16 -17.09 -0.26
CA SER A 214 -4.45 -17.49 -0.80
C SER A 214 -5.36 -18.02 0.31
N VAL A 215 -6.65 -17.76 0.20
CA VAL A 215 -7.69 -18.29 1.09
C VAL A 215 -8.80 -18.90 0.24
N ASN A 216 -9.19 -20.13 0.56
CA ASN A 216 -10.24 -20.85 -0.16
C ASN A 216 -11.13 -21.66 0.80
N GLY A 217 -12.37 -21.97 0.41
CA GLY A 217 -13.33 -22.78 1.18
C GLY A 217 -14.04 -22.03 2.32
N VAL A 218 -14.06 -20.70 2.29
CA VAL A 218 -14.70 -19.86 3.33
C VAL A 218 -15.59 -18.81 2.68
N LEU A 219 -16.53 -18.25 3.45
CA LEU A 219 -17.08 -16.92 3.18
C LEU A 219 -16.12 -15.92 3.84
N LEU A 220 -15.35 -15.21 3.05
CA LEU A 220 -14.34 -14.29 3.56
C LEU A 220 -15.02 -13.00 4.00
N ASP A 221 -14.62 -12.41 5.12
CA ASP A 221 -15.05 -11.08 5.56
C ASP A 221 -13.92 -10.07 5.31
N ARG A 222 -12.73 -10.34 5.84
CA ARG A 222 -11.56 -9.46 5.67
C ARG A 222 -10.25 -10.19 5.83
N VAL A 223 -9.24 -9.76 5.06
CA VAL A 223 -7.84 -10.10 5.29
C VAL A 223 -7.05 -8.84 5.61
N THR A 224 -6.24 -8.86 6.66
CA THR A 224 -5.30 -7.78 6.99
C THR A 224 -3.89 -8.30 7.15
N ILE A 225 -2.92 -7.45 6.81
CA ILE A 225 -1.50 -7.72 7.00
C ILE A 225 -0.94 -6.58 7.85
N SER A 226 -0.25 -6.93 8.94
CA SER A 226 0.40 -5.98 9.84
C SER A 226 1.91 -6.24 9.90
N PRO A 227 2.75 -5.19 9.86
CA PRO A 227 2.38 -3.80 9.61
C PRO A 227 1.72 -3.65 8.23
N LEU A 228 0.88 -2.63 8.05
CA LEU A 228 0.23 -2.38 6.76
C LEU A 228 1.32 -2.29 5.67
N PRO A 229 1.12 -2.91 4.51
CA PRO A 229 2.06 -2.74 3.40
C PRO A 229 2.27 -1.25 3.11
N LEU A 230 3.52 -0.82 3.03
CA LEU A 230 3.89 0.60 2.93
C LEU A 230 3.18 1.31 1.76
N TRP A 231 2.82 0.59 0.69
CA TRP A 231 2.07 1.12 -0.47
C TRP A 231 0.61 1.53 -0.20
N ILE A 232 0.05 1.21 0.98
CA ILE A 232 -1.29 1.61 1.43
C ILE A 232 -1.23 2.89 2.31
N THR A 233 -0.03 3.37 2.68
CA THR A 233 0.10 4.58 3.49
C THR A 233 -0.08 5.84 2.64
N THR A 234 -0.72 6.85 3.22
CA THR A 234 -0.93 8.16 2.58
C THR A 234 0.39 8.84 2.25
N PRO A 235 0.46 9.67 1.18
CA PRO A 235 1.64 10.48 0.88
C PRO A 235 2.04 11.27 2.13
N SER A 236 3.26 11.02 2.59
CA SER A 236 3.77 11.65 3.81
C SER A 236 4.43 12.97 3.44
N THR A 237 3.71 14.08 3.60
CA THR A 237 4.37 15.39 3.72
C THR A 237 5.08 15.38 5.07
N TYR A 238 6.40 15.27 5.04
CA TYR A 238 7.20 15.48 6.23
C TYR A 238 7.49 16.98 6.37
N VAL A 239 7.59 17.48 7.59
CA VAL A 239 8.09 18.83 7.86
C VAL A 239 9.14 18.65 8.94
N LEU A 240 10.38 18.99 8.62
CA LEU A 240 11.48 18.96 9.57
C LEU A 240 11.43 20.24 10.41
N ASN A 241 11.42 20.12 11.73
CA ASN A 241 11.54 21.28 12.62
C ASN A 241 13.00 21.59 13.01
N ASP A 242 13.98 20.93 12.37
CA ASP A 242 15.40 21.08 12.67
C ASP A 242 16.11 22.04 11.70
N VAL A 243 17.05 22.82 12.24
CA VAL A 243 17.96 23.66 11.47
C VAL A 243 19.05 22.78 10.85
N ILE A 244 19.13 22.77 9.52
CA ILE A 244 20.15 22.03 8.77
C ILE A 244 21.36 22.94 8.54
N SER A 245 22.44 22.77 9.32
CA SER A 245 23.72 23.45 9.08
C SER A 245 24.61 22.66 8.11
N GLY A 246 25.63 23.31 7.55
CA GLY A 246 26.58 22.67 6.61
C GLY A 246 27.23 21.41 7.20
N LYS A 247 27.47 20.40 6.34
CA LYS A 247 27.99 19.04 6.64
C LYS A 247 26.98 18.00 7.15
N LYS A 248 25.70 18.34 7.26
CA LYS A 248 24.66 17.34 7.58
C LYS A 248 24.23 16.53 6.34
N THR A 249 23.73 15.32 6.60
CA THR A 249 23.14 14.43 5.59
C THR A 249 21.66 14.26 5.88
N ILE A 250 20.82 14.57 4.89
CA ILE A 250 19.40 14.23 4.94
C ILE A 250 19.25 12.80 4.40
N THR A 251 18.71 11.91 5.21
CA THR A 251 18.45 10.52 4.85
C THR A 251 16.95 10.28 4.71
N ILE A 252 16.55 9.81 3.53
CA ILE A 252 15.15 9.64 3.11
C ILE A 252 14.99 8.20 2.62
N PRO A 253 14.57 7.25 3.48
CA PRO A 253 14.15 5.96 2.98
C PRO A 253 12.81 6.16 2.25
N LEU A 254 12.71 5.60 1.06
CA LEU A 254 11.51 5.71 0.24
C LEU A 254 11.21 4.42 -0.52
N HIS A 255 9.94 4.21 -0.84
CA HIS A 255 9.45 3.15 -1.70
C HIS A 255 8.77 3.75 -2.93
N VAL A 256 9.22 3.36 -4.12
CA VAL A 256 8.65 3.79 -5.39
C VAL A 256 7.41 2.96 -5.68
N LYS A 257 6.27 3.62 -5.96
CA LYS A 257 5.02 2.90 -6.25
C LYS A 257 5.14 2.08 -7.56
N PRO A 258 4.45 0.92 -7.68
CA PRO A 258 4.52 0.04 -8.85
C PRO A 258 4.17 0.69 -10.21
N ASN A 259 3.40 1.79 -10.22
CA ASN A 259 3.03 2.53 -11.43
C ASN A 259 3.50 3.99 -11.37
N ALA A 260 4.57 4.27 -10.63
CA ALA A 260 5.06 5.62 -10.42
C ALA A 260 5.32 6.34 -11.74
N LYS A 261 4.69 7.48 -12.00
CA LYS A 261 5.02 8.35 -13.13
C LYS A 261 6.15 9.29 -12.75
N LYS A 262 6.11 9.80 -11.52
CA LYS A 262 7.12 10.70 -10.99
C LYS A 262 7.09 10.72 -9.48
N PHE A 263 8.19 11.12 -8.86
CA PHE A 263 8.16 11.59 -7.49
C PHE A 263 8.99 12.85 -7.31
N THR A 264 8.77 13.53 -6.20
CA THR A 264 9.47 14.77 -5.88
C THR A 264 9.99 14.73 -4.46
N ILE A 265 11.22 15.21 -4.27
CA ILE A 265 11.79 15.57 -2.97
C ILE A 265 12.15 17.05 -3.07
N ASP A 266 11.59 17.88 -2.20
CA ASP A 266 11.89 19.31 -2.13
C ASP A 266 12.59 19.63 -0.82
N VAL A 267 13.76 20.25 -0.89
CA VAL A 267 14.46 20.85 0.25
C VAL A 267 14.18 22.35 0.23
N MET A 268 13.58 22.85 1.31
CA MET A 268 12.89 24.14 1.31
C MET A 268 13.33 25.05 2.46
N LYS A 269 13.16 26.35 2.22
CA LYS A 269 13.11 27.40 3.23
C LYS A 269 11.76 28.09 3.09
N ASP A 270 10.88 27.91 4.07
CA ASP A 270 9.51 28.45 4.04
C ASP A 270 8.78 28.01 2.75
N GLU A 271 8.51 28.95 1.84
CA GLU A 271 7.85 28.71 0.55
C GLU A 271 8.85 28.56 -0.62
N ASP A 272 10.13 28.87 -0.41
CA ASP A 272 11.17 28.71 -1.42
C ASP A 272 11.65 27.26 -1.47
N ILE A 273 11.77 26.72 -2.68
CA ILE A 273 12.37 25.41 -2.93
C ILE A 273 13.83 25.62 -3.32
N LEU A 274 14.73 25.40 -2.37
CA LEU A 274 16.17 25.53 -2.60
C LEU A 274 16.68 24.41 -3.51
N PHE A 275 16.13 23.20 -3.35
CA PHE A 275 16.44 22.06 -4.21
C PHE A 275 15.19 21.23 -4.49
N HIS A 276 14.74 21.27 -5.74
CA HIS A 276 13.68 20.43 -6.29
C HIS A 276 14.33 19.22 -6.96
N PHE A 277 14.04 18.01 -6.49
CA PHE A 277 14.54 16.76 -7.07
C PHE A 277 13.37 15.91 -7.58
N LYS A 278 13.29 15.71 -8.91
CA LYS A 278 12.12 15.10 -9.52
C LYS A 278 12.45 14.03 -10.56
N PRO A 279 12.53 12.76 -10.15
CA PRO A 279 12.61 11.63 -11.06
C PRO A 279 11.28 11.40 -11.81
N TYR A 280 11.38 11.28 -13.13
CA TYR A 280 10.30 10.87 -14.02
C TYR A 280 10.59 9.47 -14.56
N PHE A 281 9.63 8.57 -14.39
CA PHE A 281 9.66 7.24 -14.98
C PHE A 281 9.04 7.31 -16.38
N SER A 282 9.61 6.58 -17.33
CA SER A 282 9.22 6.62 -18.73
C SER A 282 7.76 6.16 -18.90
N ASP A 283 6.91 7.03 -19.45
CA ASP A 283 5.55 6.70 -19.89
C ASP A 283 5.42 7.15 -21.36
N GLY A 284 4.99 6.26 -22.25
CA GLY A 284 4.72 6.60 -23.66
C GLY A 284 5.93 6.93 -24.55
N GLY A 285 7.09 6.30 -24.34
CA GLY A 285 8.24 6.38 -25.26
C GLY A 285 9.26 7.51 -25.00
N LYS A 286 9.15 8.25 -23.90
CA LYS A 286 10.16 9.22 -23.45
C LYS A 286 11.18 8.58 -22.49
N GLU A 287 12.43 9.02 -22.57
CA GLU A 287 13.50 8.56 -21.67
C GLU A 287 13.25 8.94 -20.20
N ARG A 288 13.67 8.06 -19.29
CA ARG A 288 13.66 8.33 -17.84
C ARG A 288 14.62 9.48 -17.54
N VAL A 289 14.21 10.43 -16.72
CA VAL A 289 15.01 11.63 -16.44
C VAL A 289 14.82 12.09 -15.00
N ILE A 290 15.87 12.63 -14.39
CA ILE A 290 15.77 13.34 -13.12
C ILE A 290 15.89 14.83 -13.42
N VAL A 291 14.81 15.58 -13.18
CA VAL A 291 14.81 17.04 -13.29
C VAL A 291 15.17 17.63 -11.94
N ARG A 292 16.10 18.59 -11.92
CA ARG A 292 16.39 19.41 -10.74
C ARG A 292 16.24 20.88 -11.03
N ASN A 293 15.81 21.63 -10.03
CA ASN A 293 15.68 23.09 -10.13
C ASN A 293 15.61 23.74 -8.74
N SER A 294 15.45 25.06 -8.70
CA SER A 294 15.09 25.83 -7.50
C SER A 294 13.90 26.76 -7.84
N LEU A 295 13.04 27.00 -6.86
CA LEU A 295 11.95 27.98 -6.89
C LEU A 295 12.27 29.04 -5.83
N ILE A 296 12.61 30.26 -6.26
CA ILE A 296 12.99 31.34 -5.33
C ILE A 296 12.08 32.55 -5.58
N GLY A 297 11.45 33.07 -4.53
CA GLY A 297 10.48 34.15 -4.62
C GLY A 297 9.30 33.81 -5.54
N GLY A 298 8.92 32.53 -5.62
CA GLY A 298 7.88 32.03 -6.51
C GLY A 298 8.27 31.91 -7.99
N VAL A 299 9.54 32.09 -8.36
CA VAL A 299 10.03 31.98 -9.74
C VAL A 299 10.96 30.78 -9.90
N TRP A 300 10.63 29.89 -10.85
CA TRP A 300 11.47 28.74 -11.18
C TRP A 300 12.73 29.18 -11.90
N GLY A 301 13.87 28.62 -11.50
CA GLY A 301 15.14 28.79 -12.21
C GLY A 301 15.25 27.92 -13.47
N SER A 302 16.47 27.79 -13.98
CA SER A 302 16.77 26.88 -15.10
C SER A 302 16.77 25.42 -14.64
N GLU A 303 16.14 24.53 -15.40
CA GLU A 303 16.17 23.11 -15.10
C GLU A 303 17.52 22.48 -15.44
N GLU A 304 17.93 21.50 -14.64
CA GLU A 304 19.05 20.62 -14.95
C GLU A 304 18.56 19.17 -15.06
N ARG A 305 19.01 18.47 -16.10
CA ARG A 305 18.48 17.13 -16.48
C ARG A 305 19.56 16.06 -16.66
N GLU A 306 20.81 16.49 -16.82
CA GLU A 306 21.98 15.63 -17.03
C GLU A 306 22.21 14.69 -15.84
N THR A 307 21.98 13.40 -16.04
CA THR A 307 22.07 12.41 -14.97
C THR A 307 22.89 11.22 -15.48
N PRO A 308 24.00 10.84 -14.80
CA PRO A 308 24.84 9.72 -15.23
C PRO A 308 24.10 8.38 -15.29
N SER A 309 23.13 8.16 -14.39
CA SER A 309 22.31 6.95 -14.34
C SER A 309 20.99 7.17 -13.60
N PHE A 310 19.90 6.55 -14.07
CA PHE A 310 18.60 6.53 -13.39
C PHE A 310 18.44 5.26 -12.55
N SER A 311 18.58 5.37 -11.22
CA SER A 311 18.66 4.19 -10.34
C SER A 311 17.33 3.72 -9.75
N PHE A 312 16.23 4.42 -10.03
CA PHE A 312 14.91 4.10 -9.44
C PHE A 312 14.10 3.15 -10.33
N GLU A 313 13.43 2.20 -9.70
CA GLU A 313 12.56 1.21 -10.34
C GLU A 313 11.22 1.13 -9.61
N HIS A 314 10.18 0.76 -10.34
CA HIS A 314 8.84 0.56 -9.80
C HIS A 314 8.80 -0.54 -8.74
N GLY A 315 8.11 -0.30 -7.63
CA GLY A 315 7.91 -1.27 -6.56
C GLY A 315 9.17 -1.60 -5.77
N LYS A 316 10.21 -0.77 -5.85
CA LYS A 316 11.47 -0.93 -5.12
C LYS A 316 11.64 0.14 -4.05
N SER A 317 12.32 -0.25 -2.97
CA SER A 317 12.70 0.63 -1.88
C SER A 317 14.15 1.09 -2.04
N TYR A 318 14.40 2.34 -1.65
CA TYR A 318 15.69 3.01 -1.75
C TYR A 318 15.96 3.81 -0.49
N LEU A 319 17.26 3.97 -0.19
CA LEU A 319 17.72 4.93 0.81
C LEU A 319 18.35 6.11 0.08
N VAL A 320 17.62 7.21 -0.09
CA VAL A 320 18.15 8.42 -0.72
C VAL A 320 18.87 9.23 0.34
N LYS A 321 20.10 9.66 0.04
CA LYS A 321 20.89 10.55 0.91
C LYS A 321 21.20 11.85 0.17
N ILE A 322 20.92 12.99 0.80
CA ILE A 322 21.30 14.32 0.31
C ILE A 322 22.33 14.88 1.28
N LEU A 323 23.59 14.86 0.86
CA LEU A 323 24.69 15.42 1.63
C LEU A 323 24.79 16.93 1.34
N CYS A 324 24.69 17.74 2.39
CA CYS A 324 24.86 19.18 2.34
C CYS A 324 26.35 19.52 2.47
N THR A 325 26.95 20.09 1.43
CA THR A 325 28.35 20.57 1.45
C THR A 325 28.40 22.10 1.57
N ASP A 326 29.57 22.70 1.42
CA ASP A 326 29.70 24.17 1.46
C ASP A 326 29.27 24.83 0.13
N LYS A 327 29.05 24.06 -0.94
CA LYS A 327 28.78 24.61 -2.30
C LYS A 327 27.67 23.91 -3.10
N GLU A 328 27.31 22.69 -2.74
CA GLU A 328 26.37 21.86 -3.52
C GLU A 328 25.70 20.78 -2.66
N PHE A 329 24.52 20.34 -3.10
CA PHE A 329 23.96 19.06 -2.64
C PHE A 329 24.58 17.92 -3.44
N LYS A 330 24.97 16.85 -2.74
CA LYS A 330 25.35 15.58 -3.38
C LYS A 330 24.31 14.52 -3.05
N VAL A 331 23.71 13.95 -4.08
CA VAL A 331 22.62 12.98 -3.94
C VAL A 331 23.15 11.57 -4.17
N TYR A 332 22.74 10.65 -3.30
CA TYR A 332 23.08 9.23 -3.38
C TYR A 332 21.82 8.38 -3.31
N SER A 333 21.85 7.21 -3.95
CA SER A 333 20.89 6.12 -3.74
C SER A 333 21.65 4.91 -3.20
N GLY A 334 21.40 4.57 -1.93
CA GLY A 334 22.26 3.65 -1.18
C GLY A 334 23.67 4.23 -1.03
N ASN A 335 24.67 3.51 -1.55
CA ASN A 335 26.08 3.94 -1.58
C ASN A 335 26.51 4.52 -2.94
N ALA A 336 25.62 4.49 -3.94
CA ALA A 336 25.93 4.98 -5.28
C ALA A 336 25.65 6.48 -5.38
N HIS A 337 26.64 7.25 -5.84
CA HIS A 337 26.46 8.66 -6.18
C HIS A 337 25.54 8.79 -7.40
N LEU A 338 24.54 9.68 -7.31
CA LEU A 338 23.58 9.94 -8.38
C LEU A 338 23.91 11.22 -9.14
N LEU A 339 24.01 12.35 -8.42
CA LEU A 339 24.19 13.67 -9.02
C LEU A 339 24.64 14.71 -8.00
N ASN A 340 25.06 15.86 -8.52
CA ASN A 340 25.31 17.08 -7.75
C ASN A 340 24.31 18.16 -8.15
N PHE A 341 24.04 19.10 -7.24
CA PHE A 341 23.27 20.31 -7.51
C PHE A 341 23.91 21.50 -6.80
N THR A 342 24.55 22.40 -7.56
CA THR A 342 25.26 23.57 -7.03
C THR A 342 24.27 24.59 -6.46
N TYR A 343 24.62 25.19 -5.32
CA TYR A 343 23.77 26.20 -4.68
C TYR A 343 23.62 27.44 -5.56
N ARG A 344 22.40 27.95 -5.64
CA ARG A 344 22.03 29.10 -6.49
C ARG A 344 21.98 30.40 -5.70
N GLY A 345 22.99 30.62 -4.85
CA GLY A 345 23.12 31.84 -4.04
C GLY A 345 22.26 31.90 -2.78
N PHE A 346 21.72 30.77 -2.32
CA PHE A 346 20.96 30.66 -1.07
C PHE A 346 21.82 30.15 0.09
N ASP A 347 21.45 30.55 1.31
CA ASP A 347 22.08 30.07 2.55
C ASP A 347 21.42 28.77 3.01
N ILE A 348 22.17 27.66 2.96
CA ILE A 348 21.66 26.35 3.35
C ILE A 348 21.34 26.23 4.84
N THR A 349 21.90 27.10 5.70
CA THR A 349 21.59 27.08 7.14
C THR A 349 20.14 27.47 7.44
N THR A 350 19.44 28.00 6.43
CA THR A 350 18.04 28.41 6.54
C THR A 350 17.04 27.32 6.16
N ILE A 351 17.50 26.14 5.72
CA ILE A 351 16.60 25.03 5.39
C ILE A 351 15.81 24.64 6.64
N ASN A 352 14.48 24.63 6.51
CA ASN A 352 13.55 24.36 7.61
C ASN A 352 12.41 23.43 7.21
N LYS A 353 12.45 22.83 6.01
CA LYS A 353 11.37 21.97 5.53
C LYS A 353 11.86 21.03 4.43
N ILE A 354 11.33 19.80 4.44
CA ILE A 354 11.58 18.81 3.39
C ILE A 354 10.27 18.16 3.02
N THR A 355 9.82 18.28 1.78
CA THR A 355 8.60 17.59 1.32
C THR A 355 8.93 16.44 0.40
N VAL A 356 8.11 15.38 0.45
CA VAL A 356 8.20 14.22 -0.42
C VAL A 356 6.82 13.98 -1.03
N LEU A 357 6.72 14.03 -2.35
CA LEU A 357 5.44 14.13 -3.06
C LEU A 357 5.33 13.12 -4.20
N HIS A 358 4.09 12.89 -4.63
CA HIS A 358 3.66 12.04 -5.75
C HIS A 358 3.86 10.53 -5.51
N ASP A 359 4.57 9.82 -6.41
CA ASP A 359 4.47 8.36 -6.53
C ASP A 359 5.50 7.59 -5.70
N VAL A 360 5.79 8.10 -4.50
CA VAL A 360 6.63 7.43 -3.50
C VAL A 360 5.99 7.49 -2.14
N ILE A 361 6.48 6.62 -1.26
CA ILE A 361 6.18 6.61 0.16
C ILE A 361 7.49 6.72 0.90
N THR A 362 7.52 7.50 1.97
CA THR A 362 8.71 7.66 2.82
C THR A 362 8.31 7.45 4.27
N TRP A 363 9.26 7.03 5.08
CA TRP A 363 9.11 6.87 6.52
C TRP A 363 10.36 7.47 7.15
N ASP A 364 10.26 8.05 8.35
CA ASP A 364 11.45 8.30 9.17
C ASP A 364 12.59 9.08 8.45
N ILE A 365 12.26 10.25 7.89
CA ILE A 365 13.28 11.15 7.32
C ILE A 365 14.13 11.69 8.47
N ARG A 366 15.45 11.55 8.33
CA ARG A 366 16.42 11.97 9.35
C ARG A 366 17.41 12.98 8.80
N VAL A 367 17.92 13.82 9.68
CA VAL A 367 19.05 14.70 9.40
C VAL A 367 20.16 14.34 10.37
N GLU A 368 21.30 13.90 9.84
CA GLU A 368 22.45 13.39 10.60
C GLU A 368 23.70 14.25 10.40
#